data_AF-A0AAU4UR01-F1
#
_entry.id   AF-A0AAU4UR01-F1
#
_cell.length_a   1.000
_cell.length_b   1.000
_cell.length_c   1.000
_cell.angle_alpha   90.00
_cell.angle_beta   90.00
_cell.angle_gamma   90.00
#
_symmetry.space_group_name_H-M   'P 1'
#
loop_
_entity.id
_entity.type
_entity.pdbx_description
1 polymer ?
#
loop_
_entity_poly.entity_id
_entity_poly.type
_entity_poly.pdbx_seq_one_letter_code
_entity_poly.pdbx_strand_id
1 'polypeptide(L)'
;MPHAVSHAVTAARLTALLPARRGQAWQVTLAPYSVRPNAATSRVTSGDRALVIAESGGVIEVFADRQDLFAVTPEIVVDASGPDPAAVVAARVLGSVLPRLERATANVTVHTHGWHQVIIDKAAELNEVGFALIDHGARPAPVPRGDGVGIEWTDRTGAEWGLWVLTPTGNFTLSYAGPVGGLYDALPVLLPSAEGHQSADAGSVFTRHLSSRFPQLRPLDDRKVEFGGYGDARGFIALSAEDEPANSADDNRRITAEFGRLGADLLLTAVPHLV
;
A
#
# COMPACT_ATOMS: atom_id res chain seq x y z
N MET A 1 4.18 -40.18 12.51
CA MET A 1 3.63 -40.29 11.14
C MET A 1 4.07 -39.04 10.38
N PRO A 2 4.61 -39.14 9.15
CA PRO A 2 4.90 -37.96 8.37
C PRO A 2 3.57 -37.36 7.91
N HIS A 3 3.20 -36.19 8.46
CA HIS A 3 2.00 -35.48 8.05
C HIS A 3 2.16 -35.00 6.61
N ALA A 4 1.15 -35.25 5.77
CA ALA A 4 1.13 -34.76 4.40
C ALA A 4 1.22 -33.22 4.42
N VAL A 5 2.26 -32.67 3.81
CA VAL A 5 2.38 -31.22 3.62
C VAL A 5 1.37 -30.82 2.56
N SER A 6 0.28 -30.18 2.97
CA SER A 6 -0.75 -29.67 2.07
C SER A 6 -0.54 -28.19 1.78
N HIS A 7 -0.92 -27.77 0.57
CA HIS A 7 -0.97 -26.36 0.22
C HIS A 7 -2.02 -25.61 1.06
N ALA A 8 -1.71 -24.37 1.42
CA ALA A 8 -2.68 -23.44 2.00
C ALA A 8 -3.68 -23.02 0.91
N VAL A 9 -4.98 -23.08 1.20
CA VAL A 9 -6.04 -22.79 0.23
C VAL A 9 -6.02 -21.31 -0.17
N THR A 10 -5.72 -20.42 0.78
CA THR A 10 -5.64 -18.97 0.58
C THR A 10 -4.49 -18.58 -0.35
N ALA A 11 -3.42 -19.37 -0.46
CA ALA A 11 -2.27 -19.02 -1.28
C ALA A 11 -2.63 -18.80 -2.77
N ALA A 12 -3.43 -19.70 -3.35
CA ALA A 12 -3.87 -19.57 -4.73
C ALA A 12 -4.79 -18.36 -4.95
N ARG A 13 -5.70 -18.09 -4.00
CA ARG A 13 -6.60 -16.93 -4.05
C ARG A 13 -5.83 -15.63 -3.92
N LEU A 14 -4.86 -15.58 -3.02
CA LEU A 14 -3.98 -14.44 -2.83
C LEU A 14 -3.23 -14.10 -4.12
N THR A 15 -2.65 -15.09 -4.81
CA THR A 15 -1.92 -14.84 -6.07
C THR A 15 -2.79 -14.25 -7.18
N ALA A 16 -4.10 -14.53 -7.17
CA ALA A 16 -5.04 -13.94 -8.14
C ALA A 16 -5.41 -12.48 -7.81
N LEU A 17 -5.21 -12.05 -6.56
CA LEU A 17 -5.54 -10.70 -6.08
C LEU A 17 -4.32 -9.76 -6.06
N LEU A 18 -3.10 -10.31 -6.14
CA LEU A 18 -1.88 -9.52 -6.24
C LEU A 18 -1.62 -9.17 -7.71
N PRO A 19 -1.19 -7.92 -8.03
CA PRO A 19 -0.88 -7.54 -9.39
C PRO A 19 0.32 -8.34 -9.91
N ALA A 20 0.22 -8.81 -11.15
CA ALA A 20 1.35 -9.40 -11.85
C ALA A 20 2.20 -8.26 -12.44
N ARG A 21 3.44 -8.13 -11.97
CA ARG A 21 4.40 -7.21 -12.59
C ARG A 21 4.84 -7.74 -13.95
N ARG A 22 5.32 -6.85 -14.81
CA ARG A 22 5.69 -7.23 -16.19
C ARG A 22 6.74 -8.35 -16.18
N GLY A 23 6.36 -9.53 -16.70
CA GLY A 23 7.22 -10.72 -16.74
C GLY A 23 7.44 -11.42 -15.39
N GLN A 24 6.71 -11.03 -14.34
CA GLN A 24 6.85 -11.58 -12.98
C GLN A 24 5.46 -11.87 -12.39
N ALA A 25 4.85 -12.98 -12.82
CA ALA A 25 3.63 -13.47 -12.20
C ALA A 25 3.92 -14.12 -10.84
N TRP A 26 2.96 -14.01 -9.92
CA TRP A 26 3.02 -14.73 -8.66
C TRP A 26 2.84 -16.24 -8.87
N GLN A 27 3.66 -17.03 -8.20
CA GLN A 27 3.64 -18.48 -8.27
C GLN A 27 3.43 -19.09 -6.89
N VAL A 28 2.69 -20.20 -6.82
CA VAL A 28 2.47 -20.96 -5.60
C VAL A 28 3.26 -22.26 -5.67
N THR A 29 4.08 -22.51 -4.65
CA THR A 29 4.84 -23.75 -4.48
C THR A 29 4.70 -24.25 -3.05
N LEU A 30 5.14 -25.49 -2.81
CA LEU A 30 5.22 -26.02 -1.46
C LEU A 30 6.28 -25.23 -0.68
N ALA A 31 5.99 -24.87 0.57
CA ALA A 31 7.00 -24.24 1.39
C ALA A 31 8.14 -25.22 1.70
N PRO A 32 9.41 -24.80 1.59
CA PRO A 32 10.56 -25.66 1.86
C PRO A 32 10.71 -26.04 3.34
N TYR A 33 9.96 -25.37 4.23
CA TYR A 33 9.94 -25.59 5.66
C TYR A 33 8.53 -25.31 6.23
N SER A 34 8.24 -25.88 7.40
CA SER A 34 7.00 -25.61 8.15
C SER A 34 7.23 -24.45 9.12
N VAL A 35 6.41 -23.40 9.05
CA VAL A 35 6.46 -22.25 9.99
C VAL A 35 5.59 -22.46 11.23
N ARG A 36 4.66 -23.42 11.15
CA ARG A 36 3.81 -23.88 12.26
C ARG A 36 3.71 -25.40 12.23
N PRO A 37 3.66 -26.08 13.40
CA PRO A 37 3.37 -27.50 13.44
C PRO A 37 1.99 -27.80 12.84
N ASN A 38 1.93 -28.77 11.94
CA ASN A 38 0.68 -29.29 11.33
C ASN A 38 -0.17 -28.26 10.56
N ALA A 39 0.39 -27.12 10.16
CA ALA A 39 -0.31 -26.14 9.34
C ALA A 39 -0.17 -26.45 7.84
N ALA A 40 -1.23 -26.24 7.08
CA ALA A 40 -1.12 -26.20 5.62
C ALA A 40 -0.26 -24.98 5.25
N THR A 41 0.82 -25.19 4.51
CA THR A 41 1.84 -24.16 4.28
C THR A 41 2.19 -24.07 2.80
N SER A 42 2.23 -22.86 2.26
CA SER A 42 2.62 -22.61 0.87
C SER A 42 3.57 -21.43 0.79
N ARG A 43 4.48 -21.50 -0.19
CA ARG A 43 5.36 -20.40 -0.55
C ARG A 43 4.84 -19.73 -1.80
N VAL A 44 4.71 -18.41 -1.74
CA VAL A 44 4.20 -17.55 -2.81
C VAL A 44 5.34 -16.64 -3.26
N THR A 45 5.72 -16.69 -4.54
CA THR A 45 6.93 -16.02 -5.05
C THR A 45 6.66 -15.14 -6.27
N SER A 46 7.36 -14.01 -6.39
CA SER A 46 7.38 -13.12 -7.56
C SER A 46 8.76 -12.47 -7.68
N GLY A 47 9.58 -12.93 -8.63
CA GLY A 47 10.98 -12.49 -8.73
C GLY A 47 11.74 -12.83 -7.44
N ASP A 48 12.41 -11.83 -6.86
CA ASP A 48 13.18 -11.99 -5.61
C ASP A 48 12.32 -11.89 -4.34
N ARG A 49 11.01 -11.69 -4.49
CA ARG A 49 10.07 -11.54 -3.39
C ARG A 49 9.41 -12.88 -3.08
N ALA A 50 9.33 -13.22 -1.80
CA ALA A 50 8.67 -14.43 -1.35
C ALA A 50 7.87 -14.18 -0.07
N LEU A 51 6.73 -14.87 0.02
CA LEU A 51 5.85 -14.91 1.18
C LEU A 51 5.61 -16.36 1.56
N VAL A 52 5.50 -16.66 2.86
CA VAL A 52 4.99 -17.93 3.35
C VAL A 52 3.59 -17.72 3.90
N ILE A 53 2.64 -18.53 3.44
CA ILE A 53 1.25 -18.54 3.91
C ILE A 53 1.06 -19.82 4.72
N ALA A 54 0.61 -19.68 5.96
CA ALA A 54 0.27 -20.80 6.82
C ALA A 54 -1.18 -20.70 7.31
N GLU A 55 -1.88 -21.82 7.28
CA GLU A 55 -3.27 -21.93 7.74
C GLU A 55 -3.34 -22.96 8.87
N SER A 56 -3.76 -22.50 10.05
CA SER A 56 -3.94 -23.37 11.22
C SER A 56 -4.92 -22.76 12.21
N GLY A 57 -5.71 -23.60 12.87
CA GLY A 57 -6.58 -23.16 13.97
C GLY A 57 -7.60 -22.08 13.61
N GLY A 58 -8.06 -22.02 12.35
CA GLY A 58 -9.01 -20.99 11.90
C GLY A 58 -8.38 -19.63 11.59
N VAL A 59 -7.05 -19.57 11.48
CA VAL A 59 -6.30 -18.34 11.21
C VAL A 59 -5.41 -18.51 9.99
N ILE A 60 -5.25 -17.43 9.23
CA ILE A 60 -4.29 -17.31 8.13
C ILE A 60 -3.15 -16.40 8.61
N GLU A 61 -1.94 -16.93 8.58
CA GLU A 61 -0.71 -16.21 8.91
C GLU A 61 0.11 -15.98 7.63
N VAL A 62 0.63 -14.77 7.45
CA VAL A 62 1.56 -14.43 6.37
C VAL A 62 2.90 -14.02 6.95
N PHE A 63 3.96 -14.60 6.40
CA PHE A 63 5.34 -14.28 6.76
C PHE A 63 6.07 -13.73 5.54
N ALA A 64 6.89 -12.71 5.74
CA ALA A 64 7.86 -12.29 4.74
C ALA A 64 9.01 -13.31 4.71
N ASP A 65 9.26 -13.94 3.56
CA ASP A 65 10.33 -14.91 3.39
C ASP A 65 11.60 -14.17 2.92
N ARG A 66 12.43 -13.81 3.89
CA ARG A 66 13.69 -13.10 3.65
C ARG A 66 14.88 -14.05 3.79
N GLN A 67 15.88 -13.88 2.94
CA GLN A 67 17.09 -14.72 3.00
C GLN A 67 17.90 -14.54 4.30
N ASP A 68 17.77 -13.40 4.96
CA ASP A 68 18.51 -13.04 6.17
C ASP A 68 17.77 -13.34 7.48
N LEU A 69 16.49 -13.75 7.42
CA LEU A 69 15.66 -13.94 8.60
C LEU A 69 14.74 -15.15 8.44
N PHE A 70 14.83 -16.09 9.38
CA PHE A 70 13.86 -17.18 9.43
C PHE A 70 12.47 -16.64 9.81
N ALA A 71 11.44 -17.04 9.07
CA ALA A 71 10.06 -16.62 9.26
C ALA A 71 9.46 -17.19 10.57
N VAL A 72 9.81 -16.59 11.71
CA VAL A 72 9.34 -17.00 13.04
C VAL A 72 8.09 -16.23 13.50
N THR A 73 7.98 -14.96 13.10
CA THR A 73 6.88 -14.07 13.47
C THR A 73 6.07 -13.71 12.23
N PRO A 74 4.74 -13.89 12.23
CA PRO A 74 3.92 -13.50 11.10
C PRO A 74 3.84 -11.98 10.99
N GLU A 75 3.91 -11.45 9.78
CA GLU A 75 3.66 -10.04 9.47
C GLU A 75 2.16 -9.72 9.53
N ILE A 76 1.33 -10.70 9.17
CA ILE A 76 -0.13 -10.58 9.13
C ILE A 76 -0.75 -11.81 9.78
N VAL A 77 -1.80 -11.57 10.56
CA VAL A 77 -2.67 -12.60 11.13
C VAL A 77 -4.11 -12.20 10.83
N VAL A 78 -4.87 -13.07 10.18
CA VAL A 78 -6.27 -12.83 9.78
C VAL A 78 -7.13 -14.01 10.21
N ASP A 79 -8.29 -13.72 10.79
CA ASP A 79 -9.32 -14.72 11.07
C ASP A 79 -9.91 -15.27 9.77
N ALA A 80 -9.82 -16.59 9.58
CA ALA A 80 -10.28 -17.27 8.37
C ALA A 80 -11.81 -17.39 8.30
N SER A 81 -12.54 -17.09 9.37
CA SER A 81 -14.02 -17.16 9.43
C SER A 81 -14.72 -15.91 8.87
N GLY A 82 -13.96 -14.86 8.54
CA GLY A 82 -14.49 -13.63 7.93
C GLY A 82 -15.10 -13.83 6.54
N PRO A 83 -15.86 -12.85 6.02
CA PRO A 83 -16.61 -12.98 4.76
C PRO A 83 -15.71 -13.04 3.50
N ASP A 84 -14.47 -12.52 3.55
CA ASP A 84 -13.46 -12.72 2.51
C ASP A 84 -12.04 -12.56 3.09
N PRO A 85 -11.48 -13.61 3.71
CA PRO A 85 -10.19 -13.50 4.37
C PRO A 85 -9.04 -13.36 3.36
N ALA A 86 -9.20 -13.85 2.12
CA ALA A 86 -8.17 -13.73 1.09
C ALA A 86 -8.01 -12.27 0.61
N ALA A 87 -9.12 -11.54 0.42
CA ALA A 87 -9.09 -10.12 0.10
C ALA A 87 -8.48 -9.29 1.24
N VAL A 88 -8.82 -9.60 2.50
CA VAL A 88 -8.23 -8.93 3.67
C VAL A 88 -6.72 -9.17 3.74
N VAL A 89 -6.27 -10.41 3.50
CA VAL A 89 -4.85 -10.74 3.42
C VAL A 89 -4.17 -9.97 2.28
N ALA A 90 -4.75 -9.95 1.08
CA ALA A 90 -4.20 -9.23 -0.07
C ALA A 90 -4.05 -7.73 0.21
N ALA A 91 -5.07 -7.08 0.77
CA ALA A 91 -5.03 -5.67 1.13
C ALA A 91 -3.90 -5.36 2.14
N ARG A 92 -3.71 -6.21 3.15
CA ARG A 92 -2.61 -6.05 4.12
C ARG A 92 -1.24 -6.31 3.50
N VAL A 93 -1.12 -7.33 2.64
CA VAL A 93 0.14 -7.64 1.94
C VAL A 93 0.56 -6.45 1.07
N LEU A 94 -0.36 -5.88 0.29
CA LEU A 94 -0.13 -4.71 -0.56
C LEU A 94 0.19 -3.46 0.27
N GLY A 95 -0.54 -3.22 1.36
CA GLY A 95 -0.44 -2.01 2.17
C GLY A 95 0.76 -1.96 3.12
N SER A 96 1.28 -3.11 3.59
CA SER A 96 2.34 -3.14 4.61
C SER A 96 3.52 -4.05 4.28
N VAL A 97 3.28 -5.30 3.85
CA VAL A 97 4.36 -6.30 3.71
C VAL A 97 5.24 -6.03 2.49
N LEU A 98 4.65 -5.86 1.30
CA LEU A 98 5.43 -5.60 0.09
C LEU A 98 6.20 -4.28 0.16
N PRO A 99 5.61 -3.15 0.61
CA PRO A 99 6.36 -1.92 0.79
C PRO A 99 7.49 -2.03 1.83
N ARG A 100 7.38 -2.91 2.84
CA ARG A 100 8.50 -3.18 3.78
C ARG A 100 9.62 -3.97 3.12
N LEU A 101 9.28 -5.01 2.35
CA LEU A 101 10.25 -5.80 1.59
C LEU A 101 11.00 -4.96 0.56
N GLU A 102 10.30 -4.10 -0.18
CA GLU A 102 10.91 -3.19 -1.15
C GLU A 102 11.96 -2.27 -0.52
N ARG A 103 11.68 -1.71 0.67
CA ARG A 103 12.67 -0.89 1.39
C ARG A 103 13.86 -1.69 1.89
N ALA A 104 13.64 -2.92 2.35
CA ALA A 104 14.73 -3.79 2.76
C ALA A 104 15.66 -4.08 1.57
N THR A 105 15.10 -4.41 0.41
CA THR A 105 15.85 -4.58 -0.84
C THR A 105 16.56 -3.29 -1.25
N ALA A 106 15.89 -2.14 -1.22
CA ALA A 106 16.50 -0.85 -1.54
C ALA A 106 17.70 -0.55 -0.63
N ASN A 107 17.59 -0.80 0.67
CA ASN A 107 18.70 -0.61 1.61
C ASN A 107 19.90 -1.52 1.27
N VAL A 108 19.66 -2.79 0.93
CA VAL A 108 20.72 -3.70 0.45
C VAL A 108 21.37 -3.15 -0.82
N THR A 109 20.57 -2.75 -1.81
CA THR A 109 21.06 -2.16 -3.06
C THR A 109 21.88 -0.90 -2.82
N VAL A 110 21.50 -0.02 -1.90
CA VAL A 110 22.28 1.16 -1.53
C VAL A 110 23.66 0.77 -1.02
N HIS A 111 23.73 -0.23 -0.14
CA HIS A 111 25.00 -0.68 0.44
C HIS A 111 25.90 -1.40 -0.59
N THR A 112 25.32 -2.12 -1.55
CA THR A 112 26.08 -2.90 -2.54
C THR A 112 26.42 -2.14 -3.81
N HIS A 113 25.51 -1.28 -4.29
CA HIS A 113 25.57 -0.62 -5.61
C HIS A 113 25.40 0.90 -5.56
N GLY A 114 25.03 1.47 -4.40
CA GLY A 114 24.84 2.91 -4.21
C GLY A 114 23.44 3.42 -4.59
N TRP A 115 23.16 4.67 -4.22
CA TRP A 115 21.84 5.31 -4.39
C TRP A 115 21.36 5.40 -5.84
N HIS A 116 22.27 5.57 -6.79
CA HIS A 116 21.93 5.69 -8.21
C HIS A 116 21.21 4.44 -8.72
N GLN A 117 21.60 3.25 -8.25
CA GLN A 117 20.95 2.01 -8.68
C GLN A 117 19.51 1.94 -8.18
N VAL A 118 19.24 2.34 -6.93
CA VAL A 118 17.86 2.39 -6.40
C VAL A 118 16.97 3.34 -7.20
N ILE A 119 17.49 4.48 -7.64
CA ILE A 119 16.74 5.42 -8.49
C ILE A 119 16.40 4.78 -9.83
N ILE A 120 17.36 4.08 -10.46
CA ILE A 120 17.14 3.36 -11.73
C ILE A 120 16.06 2.29 -11.56
N ASP A 121 16.17 1.47 -10.51
CA ASP A 121 15.21 0.40 -10.23
C ASP A 121 13.80 0.98 -10.01
N LYS A 122 13.69 2.07 -9.23
CA LYS A 122 12.42 2.74 -8.95
C LYS A 122 11.84 3.47 -10.16
N ALA A 123 12.67 3.96 -11.08
CA ALA A 123 12.21 4.52 -12.34
C ALA A 123 11.53 3.46 -13.23
N ALA A 124 12.00 2.21 -13.20
CA ALA A 124 11.34 1.11 -13.92
C ALA A 124 9.93 0.83 -13.36
N GLU A 125 9.76 0.82 -12.05
CA GLU A 125 8.44 0.61 -11.44
C GLU A 125 7.52 1.83 -11.64
N LEU A 126 8.08 3.05 -11.58
CA LEU A 126 7.35 4.27 -11.92
C LEU A 126 6.81 4.23 -13.36
N ASN A 127 7.60 3.72 -14.30
CA ASN A 127 7.17 3.52 -15.69
C ASN A 127 6.05 2.48 -15.79
N GLU A 128 6.09 1.38 -15.03
CA GLU A 128 5.00 0.41 -14.99
C GLU A 128 3.69 1.06 -14.51
N VAL A 129 3.73 1.86 -13.45
CA VAL A 129 2.55 2.60 -12.96
C VAL A 129 2.10 3.63 -14.00
N GLY A 130 3.03 4.34 -14.63
CA GLY A 130 2.73 5.31 -15.69
C GLY A 130 2.00 4.68 -16.89
N PHE A 131 2.44 3.50 -17.34
CA PHE A 131 1.72 2.77 -18.40
C PHE A 131 0.35 2.31 -17.95
N ALA A 132 0.22 1.80 -16.72
CA ALA A 132 -1.09 1.40 -16.18
C ALA A 132 -2.07 2.59 -16.10
N LEU A 133 -1.59 3.78 -15.72
CA LEU A 133 -2.38 5.01 -15.75
C LEU A 133 -2.84 5.37 -17.17
N ILE A 134 -1.96 5.26 -18.17
CA ILE A 134 -2.30 5.47 -19.58
C ILE A 134 -3.37 4.48 -20.05
N ASP A 135 -3.24 3.20 -19.68
CA ASP A 135 -4.21 2.16 -20.03
C ASP A 135 -5.60 2.43 -19.43
N HIS A 136 -5.66 3.17 -18.31
CA HIS A 136 -6.91 3.62 -17.68
C HIS A 136 -7.38 5.01 -18.15
N GLY A 137 -6.69 5.61 -19.12
CA GLY A 137 -7.11 6.87 -19.75
C GLY A 137 -6.50 8.13 -19.16
N ALA A 138 -5.61 8.02 -18.17
CA ALA A 138 -4.87 9.16 -17.65
C ALA A 138 -3.79 9.63 -18.64
N ARG A 139 -3.27 10.84 -18.40
CA ARG A 139 -2.18 11.42 -19.21
C ARG A 139 -1.02 11.84 -18.30
N PRO A 140 -0.26 10.89 -17.75
CA PRO A 140 0.87 11.20 -16.89
C PRO A 140 1.98 11.92 -17.67
N ALA A 141 2.47 13.02 -17.12
CA ALA A 141 3.60 13.78 -17.61
C ALA A 141 4.80 13.58 -16.66
N PRO A 142 6.00 13.27 -17.18
CA PRO A 142 7.19 13.15 -16.34
C PRO A 142 7.63 14.50 -15.81
N VAL A 143 8.03 14.56 -14.53
CA VAL A 143 8.48 15.78 -13.85
C VAL A 143 9.83 15.55 -13.19
N PRO A 144 10.86 16.35 -13.52
CA PRO A 144 12.14 16.31 -12.83
C PRO A 144 12.04 17.03 -11.48
N ARG A 145 12.55 16.44 -10.39
CA ARG A 145 12.76 17.11 -9.10
C ARG A 145 14.22 17.06 -8.69
N GLY A 146 14.64 17.99 -7.84
CA GLY A 146 16.01 18.04 -7.32
C GLY A 146 16.41 16.81 -6.48
N ASP A 147 15.43 16.08 -5.96
CA ASP A 147 15.57 14.93 -5.06
C ASP A 147 15.05 13.60 -5.63
N GLY A 148 14.59 13.60 -6.90
CA GLY A 148 14.08 12.39 -7.55
C GLY A 148 13.38 12.62 -8.88
N VAL A 149 12.66 11.57 -9.32
CA VAL A 149 11.80 11.59 -10.52
C VAL A 149 10.35 11.35 -10.12
N GLY A 150 9.43 11.88 -10.92
CA GLY A 150 8.02 11.62 -10.73
C GLY A 150 7.20 11.76 -12.00
N ILE A 151 5.91 11.48 -11.86
CA ILE A 151 4.89 11.73 -12.87
C ILE A 151 3.74 12.50 -12.25
N GLU A 152 3.12 13.39 -13.01
CA GLU A 152 1.92 14.13 -12.62
C GLU A 152 0.81 13.91 -13.64
N TRP A 153 -0.44 13.90 -13.20
CA TRP A 153 -1.60 13.86 -14.09
C TRP A 153 -2.78 14.61 -13.48
N THR A 154 -3.76 14.91 -14.31
CA THR A 154 -5.05 15.43 -13.88
C THR A 154 -6.11 14.37 -14.10
N ASP A 155 -6.90 14.09 -13.05
CA ASP A 155 -8.01 13.15 -13.15
C ASP A 155 -9.26 13.79 -13.80
N ARG A 156 -10.30 13.00 -13.98
CA ARG A 156 -11.59 13.44 -14.56
C ARG A 156 -12.31 14.53 -13.77
N THR A 157 -11.98 14.73 -12.49
CA THR A 157 -12.56 15.75 -11.61
C THR A 157 -11.80 17.08 -11.69
N GLY A 158 -10.67 17.11 -12.41
CA GLY A 158 -9.77 18.26 -12.45
C GLY A 158 -8.81 18.32 -11.26
N ALA A 159 -8.71 17.25 -10.47
CA ALA A 159 -7.73 17.16 -9.39
C ALA A 159 -6.35 16.80 -9.93
N GLU A 160 -5.33 17.39 -9.33
CA GLU A 160 -3.94 17.17 -9.68
C GLU A 160 -3.36 16.07 -8.80
N TRP A 161 -2.83 15.03 -9.45
CA TRP A 161 -2.14 13.94 -8.82
C TRP A 161 -0.66 13.98 -9.16
N GLY A 162 0.19 13.58 -8.23
CA GLY A 162 1.63 13.44 -8.44
C GLY A 162 2.15 12.19 -7.77
N LEU A 163 3.05 11.47 -8.44
CA LEU A 163 3.69 10.27 -7.92
C LEU A 163 5.21 10.43 -7.94
N TRP A 164 5.83 10.27 -6.78
CA TRP A 164 7.21 10.68 -6.54
C TRP A 164 8.06 9.52 -6.00
N VAL A 165 9.25 9.34 -6.54
CA VAL A 165 10.30 8.51 -5.95
C VAL A 165 11.09 9.37 -4.96
N LEU A 166 10.84 9.24 -3.66
CA LEU A 166 11.56 9.99 -2.64
C LEU A 166 12.75 9.18 -2.09
N THR A 167 13.94 9.67 -2.37
CA THR A 167 15.18 9.23 -1.71
C THR A 167 15.16 9.67 -0.24
N PRO A 168 15.68 8.90 0.73
CA PRO A 168 16.33 7.59 0.63
C PRO A 168 15.38 6.39 0.79
N THR A 169 14.06 6.60 0.84
CA THR A 169 13.18 5.55 1.39
C THR A 169 13.01 4.34 0.47
N GLY A 170 13.22 4.48 -0.83
CA GLY A 170 12.99 3.41 -1.80
C GLY A 170 11.51 3.09 -2.04
N ASN A 171 10.58 3.90 -1.52
CA ASN A 171 9.15 3.78 -1.76
C ASN A 171 8.63 5.02 -2.50
N PHE A 172 7.37 4.96 -2.89
CA PHE A 172 6.67 6.04 -3.55
C PHE A 172 5.91 6.94 -2.58
N THR A 173 5.72 8.20 -3.00
CA THR A 173 4.80 9.15 -2.38
C THR A 173 3.82 9.64 -3.42
N LEU A 174 2.53 9.49 -3.14
CA LEU A 174 1.44 9.97 -3.96
C LEU A 174 0.91 11.28 -3.34
N SER A 175 0.85 12.35 -4.13
CA SER A 175 0.25 13.62 -3.75
C SER A 175 -1.05 13.86 -4.51
N TYR A 176 -1.94 14.61 -3.89
CA TYR A 176 -3.23 15.00 -4.44
C TYR A 176 -3.50 16.47 -4.11
N ALA A 177 -4.03 17.22 -5.07
CA ALA A 177 -4.56 18.56 -4.88
C ALA A 177 -5.87 18.72 -5.65
N GLY A 178 -7.00 18.84 -4.95
CA GLY A 178 -8.32 18.83 -5.58
C GLY A 178 -9.45 18.83 -4.56
N PRO A 179 -10.71 18.62 -5.00
CA PRO A 179 -11.86 18.53 -4.12
C PRO A 179 -11.78 17.30 -3.19
N VAL A 180 -12.29 17.36 -1.97
CA VAL A 180 -12.35 16.21 -1.04
C VAL A 180 -13.02 14.99 -1.69
N GLY A 181 -14.11 15.20 -2.42
CA GLY A 181 -14.87 14.15 -3.07
C GLY A 181 -14.07 13.33 -4.09
N GLY A 182 -13.03 13.92 -4.69
CA GLY A 182 -12.14 13.21 -5.64
C GLY A 182 -11.27 12.13 -4.99
N LEU A 183 -11.12 12.14 -3.65
CA LEU A 183 -10.37 11.10 -2.93
C LEU A 183 -11.21 9.87 -2.57
N TYR A 184 -12.53 9.95 -2.61
CA TYR A 184 -13.39 8.93 -1.99
C TYR A 184 -13.30 7.55 -2.64
N ASP A 185 -12.97 7.49 -3.92
CA ASP A 185 -12.76 6.22 -4.63
C ASP A 185 -11.39 5.62 -4.30
N ALA A 186 -10.37 6.46 -4.05
CA ALA A 186 -8.99 6.03 -3.79
C ALA A 186 -8.71 5.68 -2.33
N LEU A 187 -9.32 6.40 -1.37
CA LEU A 187 -9.04 6.22 0.06
C LEU A 187 -9.27 4.80 0.59
N PRO A 188 -10.31 4.05 0.18
CA PRO A 188 -10.49 2.66 0.62
C PRO A 188 -9.31 1.74 0.27
N VAL A 189 -8.57 2.05 -0.79
CA VAL A 189 -7.41 1.27 -1.24
C VAL A 189 -6.11 1.77 -0.61
N LEU A 190 -5.97 3.10 -0.45
CA LEU A 190 -4.74 3.73 0.02
C LEU A 190 -4.59 3.73 1.55
N LEU A 191 -5.72 3.72 2.28
CA LEU A 191 -5.68 3.75 3.74
C LEU A 191 -5.40 2.36 4.32
N PRO A 192 -4.65 2.27 5.44
CA PRO A 192 -4.46 1.02 6.15
C PRO A 192 -5.79 0.49 6.72
N SER A 193 -5.77 -0.71 7.30
CA SER A 193 -6.93 -1.24 8.04
C SER A 193 -7.23 -0.42 9.29
N ALA A 194 -8.51 -0.28 9.64
CA ALA A 194 -9.00 0.46 10.82
C ALA A 194 -8.95 -0.33 12.14
N GLU A 195 -8.38 -1.54 12.16
CA GLU A 195 -8.46 -2.43 13.33
C GLU A 195 -8.00 -1.79 14.64
N GLY A 196 -8.86 -1.89 15.66
CA GLY A 196 -8.60 -1.32 16.98
C GLY A 196 -8.72 0.19 17.06
N HIS A 197 -9.11 0.87 15.98
CA HIS A 197 -9.29 2.31 15.98
C HIS A 197 -10.72 2.72 16.32
N GLN A 198 -10.85 3.61 17.30
CA GLN A 198 -12.10 4.29 17.61
C GLN A 198 -11.96 5.74 17.17
N SER A 199 -12.84 6.18 16.27
CA SER A 199 -12.91 7.59 15.91
C SER A 199 -13.21 8.41 17.17
N ALA A 200 -12.35 9.38 17.48
CA ALA A 200 -12.67 10.38 18.48
C ALA A 200 -13.61 11.43 17.86
N ASP A 201 -14.62 11.89 18.60
CA ASP A 201 -15.43 13.08 18.22
C ASP A 201 -14.65 14.40 18.35
N ALA A 202 -13.33 14.36 18.23
CA ALA A 202 -12.44 15.50 18.34
C ALA A 202 -12.23 16.18 16.98
N GLY A 203 -11.91 17.48 17.02
CA GLY A 203 -11.61 18.28 15.83
C GLY A 203 -12.80 19.03 15.23
N SER A 204 -12.51 19.78 14.18
CA SER A 204 -13.46 20.61 13.45
C SER A 204 -14.55 19.81 12.72
N VAL A 205 -15.49 20.50 12.07
CA VAL A 205 -16.50 19.84 11.22
C VAL A 205 -15.83 19.10 10.05
N PHE A 206 -14.79 19.70 9.46
CA PHE A 206 -14.02 19.08 8.38
C PHE A 206 -13.33 17.77 8.80
N THR A 207 -12.61 17.77 9.92
CA THR A 207 -11.84 16.58 10.33
C THR A 207 -12.75 15.47 10.85
N ARG A 208 -13.86 15.82 11.52
CA ARG A 208 -14.90 14.84 11.90
C ARG A 208 -15.60 14.23 10.70
N HIS A 209 -15.92 15.03 9.68
CA HIS A 209 -16.50 14.53 8.43
C HIS A 209 -15.62 13.44 7.81
N LEU A 210 -14.32 13.71 7.65
CA LEU A 210 -13.37 12.74 7.11
C LEU A 210 -13.20 11.51 8.00
N SER A 211 -13.00 11.70 9.31
CA SER A 211 -12.73 10.61 10.25
C SER A 211 -13.96 9.72 10.50
N SER A 212 -15.17 10.28 10.38
CA SER A 212 -16.41 9.49 10.46
C SER A 212 -16.59 8.56 9.27
N ARG A 213 -16.17 8.99 8.08
CA ARG A 213 -16.24 8.19 6.84
C ARG A 213 -15.08 7.22 6.71
N PHE A 214 -13.89 7.63 7.16
CA PHE A 214 -12.67 6.86 7.12
C PHE A 214 -12.05 6.81 8.52
N PRO A 215 -12.44 5.82 9.35
CA PRO A 215 -12.02 5.72 10.75
C PRO A 215 -10.51 5.59 10.96
N GLN A 216 -9.72 5.39 9.90
CA GLN A 216 -8.26 5.34 9.96
C GLN A 216 -7.61 6.72 10.05
N LEU A 217 -8.36 7.75 9.65
CA LEU A 217 -7.93 9.14 9.72
C LEU A 217 -8.08 9.66 11.15
N ARG A 218 -7.06 10.37 11.62
CA ARG A 218 -7.00 10.95 12.96
C ARG A 218 -6.87 12.46 12.83
N PRO A 219 -7.73 13.25 13.48
CA PRO A 219 -7.53 14.70 13.58
C PRO A 219 -6.17 15.02 14.21
N LEU A 220 -5.33 15.75 13.47
CA LEU A 220 -4.08 16.33 14.00
C LEU A 220 -4.34 17.73 14.55
N ASP A 221 -5.12 18.51 13.81
CA ASP A 221 -5.63 19.82 14.19
C ASP A 221 -7.01 20.07 13.50
N ASP A 222 -7.53 21.29 13.55
CA ASP A 222 -8.83 21.63 12.95
C ASP A 222 -8.86 21.56 11.42
N ARG A 223 -7.71 21.47 10.76
CA ARG A 223 -7.55 21.64 9.32
C ARG A 223 -6.90 20.43 8.66
N LYS A 224 -6.43 19.47 9.45
CA LYS A 224 -5.63 18.35 8.99
C LYS A 224 -5.97 17.07 9.73
N VAL A 225 -6.10 16.01 8.95
CA VAL A 225 -6.12 14.63 9.45
C VAL A 225 -4.87 13.89 8.96
N GLU A 226 -4.43 12.91 9.74
CA GLU A 226 -3.31 12.05 9.41
C GLU A 226 -3.67 10.58 9.55
N PHE A 227 -2.86 9.71 8.96
CA PHE A 227 -2.95 8.27 9.16
C PHE A 227 -1.56 7.64 9.12
N GLY A 228 -1.52 6.38 9.57
CA GLY A 228 -0.30 5.58 9.58
C GLY A 228 0.54 5.75 10.85
N GLY A 229 1.61 4.98 10.93
CA GLY A 229 2.47 4.89 12.10
C GLY A 229 3.95 4.78 11.76
N TYR A 230 4.77 4.48 12.77
CA TYR A 230 6.19 4.22 12.55
C TYR A 230 6.36 2.99 11.66
N GLY A 231 7.21 3.07 10.64
CA GLY A 231 7.46 1.97 9.70
C GLY A 231 6.44 1.81 8.56
N ASP A 232 5.16 2.15 8.68
CA ASP A 232 4.14 1.82 7.66
C ASP A 232 3.75 2.97 6.73
N ALA A 233 2.88 2.68 5.75
CA ALA A 233 2.19 3.68 4.94
C ALA A 233 1.59 4.76 5.85
N ARG A 234 1.84 6.01 5.49
CA ARG A 234 1.46 7.17 6.31
C ARG A 234 1.16 8.35 5.42
N GLY A 235 0.42 9.30 5.93
CA GLY A 235 0.05 10.45 5.14
C GLY A 235 -0.85 11.41 5.87
N PHE A 236 -1.32 12.40 5.13
CA PHE A 236 -2.25 13.39 5.65
C PHE A 236 -3.21 13.87 4.56
N ILE A 237 -4.32 14.45 5.02
CA ILE A 237 -5.25 15.24 4.21
C ILE A 237 -5.46 16.55 4.95
N ALA A 238 -5.24 17.67 4.28
CA ALA A 238 -5.33 19.00 4.86
C ALA A 238 -6.09 19.96 3.93
N LEU A 239 -6.75 20.95 4.52
CA LEU A 239 -7.32 22.08 3.78
C LEU A 239 -6.22 22.84 3.02
N SER A 240 -6.47 23.22 1.77
CA SER A 240 -5.43 23.78 0.88
C SER A 240 -4.89 25.15 1.27
N ALA A 241 -5.68 26.01 1.93
CA ALA A 241 -5.28 27.38 2.28
C ALA A 241 -5.67 27.72 3.72
N GLU A 242 -4.77 28.34 4.49
CA GLU A 242 -4.90 28.58 5.95
C GLU A 242 -6.17 29.36 6.37
N ASP A 243 -6.75 30.11 5.46
CA ASP A 243 -7.95 30.94 5.64
C ASP A 243 -9.27 30.19 5.35
N GLU A 244 -9.23 28.98 4.79
CA GLU A 244 -10.46 28.22 4.54
C GLU A 244 -11.17 27.84 5.85
N PRO A 245 -12.48 28.10 5.99
CA PRO A 245 -13.20 27.85 7.23
C PRO A 245 -13.37 26.35 7.51
N ALA A 246 -12.81 25.85 8.61
CA ALA A 246 -12.91 24.44 9.04
C ALA A 246 -14.31 24.00 9.54
N ASN A 247 -15.28 24.92 9.55
CA ASN A 247 -16.60 24.73 10.15
C ASN A 247 -17.66 24.14 9.19
N SER A 248 -17.26 23.53 8.07
CA SER A 248 -18.20 22.87 7.16
C SER A 248 -17.63 21.56 6.59
N ALA A 249 -18.54 20.66 6.20
CA ALA A 249 -18.28 19.36 5.59
C ALA A 249 -18.66 19.41 4.09
N ASP A 250 -17.88 20.15 3.30
CA ASP A 250 -18.12 20.33 1.87
C ASP A 250 -17.16 19.46 1.05
N ASP A 251 -17.72 18.53 0.27
CA ASP A 251 -16.95 17.60 -0.57
C ASP A 251 -16.28 18.29 -1.76
N ASN A 252 -16.72 19.49 -2.15
CA ASN A 252 -16.09 20.28 -3.22
C ASN A 252 -14.90 21.10 -2.72
N ARG A 253 -14.66 21.10 -1.40
CA ARG A 253 -13.59 21.89 -0.79
C ARG A 253 -12.22 21.42 -1.27
N ARG A 254 -11.33 22.36 -1.55
CA ARG A 254 -9.98 22.04 -1.99
C ARG A 254 -9.13 21.59 -0.80
N ILE A 255 -8.50 20.45 -0.99
CA ILE A 255 -7.56 19.86 -0.07
C ILE A 255 -6.23 19.58 -0.77
N THR A 256 -5.20 19.42 0.04
CA THR A 256 -3.98 18.72 -0.33
C THR A 256 -3.90 17.43 0.46
N ALA A 257 -3.43 16.37 -0.17
CA ALA A 257 -3.15 15.12 0.51
C ALA A 257 -1.82 14.53 0.05
N GLU A 258 -1.20 13.78 0.95
CA GLU A 258 0.03 13.05 0.71
C GLU A 258 -0.10 11.64 1.29
N PHE A 259 0.29 10.64 0.51
CA PHE A 259 0.31 9.23 0.87
C PHE A 259 1.73 8.71 0.62
N GLY A 260 2.50 8.58 1.69
CA GLY A 260 3.90 8.16 1.63
C GLY A 260 4.11 6.69 1.96
N ARG A 261 5.29 6.20 1.56
CA ARG A 261 5.77 4.82 1.77
C ARG A 261 4.94 3.76 1.04
N LEU A 262 4.36 4.12 -0.10
CA LEU A 262 3.61 3.20 -0.95
C LEU A 262 4.55 2.31 -1.76
N GLY A 263 4.16 1.06 -1.98
CA GLY A 263 4.84 0.15 -2.90
C GLY A 263 4.22 0.19 -4.30
N ALA A 264 4.97 -0.26 -5.30
CA ALA A 264 4.50 -0.26 -6.69
C ALA A 264 3.24 -1.13 -6.89
N ASP A 265 3.19 -2.29 -6.25
CA ASP A 265 2.06 -3.23 -6.37
C ASP A 265 0.76 -2.64 -5.82
N LEU A 266 0.82 -1.90 -4.71
CA LEU A 266 -0.35 -1.18 -4.19
C LEU A 266 -0.82 -0.13 -5.21
N LEU A 267 0.10 0.64 -5.79
CA LEU A 267 -0.22 1.67 -6.77
C LEU A 267 -0.84 1.09 -8.04
N LEU A 268 -0.30 -0.02 -8.56
CA LEU A 268 -0.86 -0.74 -9.71
C LEU A 268 -2.30 -1.21 -9.44
N THR A 269 -2.59 -1.61 -8.20
CA THR A 269 -3.95 -2.00 -7.79
C THR A 269 -4.87 -0.79 -7.62
N ALA A 270 -4.31 0.37 -7.23
CA ALA A 270 -5.06 1.61 -7.01
C ALA A 270 -5.37 2.38 -8.31
N VAL A 271 -4.64 2.15 -9.41
CA VAL A 271 -4.79 2.91 -10.68
C VAL A 271 -6.24 3.15 -11.12
N PRO A 272 -7.17 2.18 -11.10
CA PRO A 272 -8.56 2.42 -11.50
C PRO A 272 -9.29 3.48 -10.68
N HIS A 273 -8.81 3.76 -9.47
CA HIS A 273 -9.37 4.73 -8.52
C HIS A 273 -8.67 6.10 -8.56
N LEU A 274 -7.62 6.25 -9.38
CA LEU A 274 -6.78 7.45 -9.47
C LEU A 274 -7.03 8.27 -10.76
N VAL A 275 -8.02 7.88 -11.58
CA VAL A 275 -8.28 8.45 -12.92
C VAL A 275 -9.69 9.05 -13.04
#